data_AF-A0A0R3JTJ6-F1
#
_entry.id   AF-A0A0R3JTJ6-F1
#
_cell.length_a   1.000
_cell.length_b   1.000
_cell.length_c   1.000
_cell.angle_alpha   90.00
_cell.angle_beta   90.00
_cell.angle_gamma   90.00
#
_symmetry.space_group_name_H-M   'P 1'
#
loop_
_entity.id
_entity.type
_entity.pdbx_description
1 polymer ?
#
loop_
_entity_poly.entity_id
_entity_poly.type
_entity_poly.pdbx_seq_one_letter_code
_entity_poly.pdbx_strand_id
1 'polypeptide(L)' 'MVDVDIIFKIGLIGILIIILDKIFDSQGKSDMATLTTLAGIVIVLFLTLNMLAKLFDTVKSMFQY' A
#
# COMPACT_ATOMS: atom_id res chain seq x y z
N MET A 1 4.41 5.32 21.71
CA MET A 1 5.32 5.69 20.60
C MET A 1 4.52 5.46 19.33
N VAL A 2 4.09 6.55 18.70
CA VAL A 2 2.77 6.68 18.05
C VAL A 2 2.88 6.64 16.52
N ASP A 3 2.03 5.84 15.87
CA ASP A 3 1.46 5.91 14.49
C ASP A 3 2.33 6.13 13.25
N VAL A 4 3.60 6.50 13.34
CA VAL A 4 4.44 6.72 12.14
C VAL A 4 4.76 5.39 11.42
N ASP A 5 4.65 4.27 12.11
CA ASP A 5 4.98 2.93 11.59
C ASP A 5 4.16 2.60 10.33
N ILE A 6 2.89 3.04 10.29
CA ILE A 6 2.01 2.85 9.12
C ILE A 6 2.44 3.74 7.95
N ILE A 7 2.75 5.02 8.23
CA ILE A 7 3.20 5.95 7.18
C ILE A 7 4.54 5.48 6.60
N PHE A 8 5.45 4.98 7.45
CA PHE A 8 6.70 4.37 7.01
C PHE A 8 6.45 3.13 6.16
N LYS A 9 5.53 2.24 6.57
CA LYS A 9 5.22 1.01 5.83
C LYS A 9 4.67 1.30 4.43
N ILE A 10 3.78 2.28 4.30
CA ILE A 10 3.22 2.69 3.00
C ILE A 10 4.29 3.42 2.16
N GLY A 11 5.08 4.31 2.77
CA GLY A 11 6.16 5.03 2.09
C GLY A 11 7.25 4.11 1.54
N LEU A 12 7.61 3.06 2.29
CA LEU A 12 8.62 2.07 1.89
C LEU A 12 8.15 1.23 0.70
N ILE A 13 6.86 0.88 0.67
CA ILE A 13 6.23 0.22 -0.48
C ILE A 13 6.25 1.14 -1.71
N GLY A 14 5.94 2.43 -1.54
CA GLY A 14 6.01 3.43 -2.62
C GLY A 14 7.40 3.53 -3.25
N ILE A 15 8.44 3.59 -2.42
CA ILE A 15 9.84 3.62 -2.88
C ILE A 15 10.18 2.34 -3.65
N LEU A 16 9.77 1.17 -3.15
CA LEU A 16 9.99 -0.11 -3.82
C LEU A 16 9.34 -0.16 -5.21
N ILE A 17 8.09 0.30 -5.34
CA ILE A 17 7.37 0.33 -6.63
C ILE A 17 8.13 1.22 -7.62
N ILE A 18 8.57 2.41 -7.20
CA ILE A 18 9.32 3.35 -8.06
C ILE A 18 10.64 2.73 -8.52
N ILE A 19 11.34 2.01 -7.65
CA ILE A 19 12.58 1.32 -8.00
C ILE A 19 12.31 0.22 -9.03
N LEU A 20 11.26 -0.59 -8.83
CA LEU A 20 10.87 -1.64 -9.77
C LEU A 20 10.48 -1.07 -11.14
N ASP A 21 9.67 0.00 -11.15
CA ASP A 21 9.25 0.69 -12.36
C ASP A 21 10.47 1.15 -13.18
N LYS A 22 11.44 1.82 -12.54
CA LYS A 22 12.71 2.21 -13.17
C LYS A 22 13.53 1.03 -13.69
N ILE A 23 13.55 -0.09 -12.96
CA ILE A 23 14.26 -1.31 -13.38
C ILE A 23 13.61 -1.93 -14.62
N PHE A 24 12.27 -1.99 -14.68
CA PHE A 24 11.57 -2.51 -15.85
C PHE A 24 11.72 -1.59 -17.06
N ASP A 25 11.66 -0.28 -16.84
CA ASP A 25 11.85 0.72 -17.89
C ASP A 25 13.28 0.68 -18.45
N SER A 26 14.29 0.51 -17.58
CA SER A 26 15.69 0.33 -17.99
C SER A 26 15.95 -0.94 -18.82
N GLN A 27 15.07 -1.93 -18.74
CA GLN A 27 15.14 -3.18 -19.51
C GLN A 27 14.30 -3.13 -20.79
N GLY A 28 13.72 -1.97 -21.14
CA GLY A 28 12.86 -1.82 -22.31
C GLY A 28 11.51 -2.53 -22.20
N LYS A 29 11.08 -2.87 -20.97
CA LYS A 29 9.81 -3.55 -20.68
C LYS A 29 8.79 -2.59 -20.07
N SER A 30 8.42 -1.56 -20.82
CA SER A 30 7.47 -0.51 -20.40
C SER A 30 6.10 -1.05 -19.96
N ASP A 31 5.64 -2.15 -20.59
CA ASP A 31 4.37 -2.78 -20.25
C ASP A 31 4.42 -3.39 -18.83
N MET A 32 5.54 -4.01 -18.45
CA MET A 32 5.71 -4.59 -17.12
C MET A 32 5.90 -3.50 -16.05
N ALA A 33 6.55 -2.38 -16.39
CA ALA A 33 6.66 -1.22 -15.51
C ALA A 33 5.27 -0.68 -15.15
N THR A 34 4.44 -0.44 -16.17
CA THR A 34 3.07 0.06 -16.01
C THR A 34 2.20 -0.88 -15.16
N LEU A 35 2.27 -2.19 -15.42
CA LEU A 35 1.54 -3.19 -14.63
C LEU A 35 2.02 -3.25 -13.17
N THR A 36 3.32 -3.05 -12.92
CA THR A 36 3.90 -3.03 -11.57
C THR A 36 3.42 -1.80 -10.79
N THR A 37 3.39 -0.64 -11.43
CA THR A 37 2.85 0.58 -10.83
C THR A 37 1.36 0.43 -10.48
N LEU A 38 0.56 -0.20 -11.36
CA LEU A 38 -0.84 -0.51 -11.08
C LEU A 38 -1.00 -1.48 -9.89
N ALA A 39 -0.21 -2.56 -9.85
CA ALA A 39 -0.20 -3.51 -8.73
C ALA A 39 0.17 -2.81 -7.42
N GLY A 40 1.12 -1.88 -7.48
CA GLY A 40 1.51 -1.03 -6.36
C GLY A 40 0.35 -0.22 -5.77
N ILE A 41 -0.45 0.41 -6.64
CA ILE A 41 -1.65 1.15 -6.23
C ILE A 41 -2.65 0.22 -5.55
N VAL A 42 -2.90 -0.96 -6.13
CA VAL A 42 -3.82 -1.96 -5.55
C VAL A 42 -3.38 -2.39 -4.15
N ILE A 43 -2.08 -2.64 -3.93
CA ILE A 43 -1.54 -2.99 -2.61
C ILE A 43 -1.81 -1.88 -1.58
N VAL A 44 -1.59 -0.62 -1.94
CA VAL A 44 -1.84 0.53 -1.05
C VAL A 44 -3.33 0.66 -0.70
N LEU A 45 -4.21 0.41 -1.68
CA LEU A 45 -5.65 0.36 -1.43
C LEU A 45 -6.02 -0.75 -0.44
N PHE A 46 -5.47 -1.95 -0.59
CA PHE A 46 -5.69 -3.05 0.37
C PHE A 46 -5.23 -2.73 1.79
N LEU A 47 -4.07 -2.06 1.93
CA LEU A 47 -3.59 -1.61 3.24
C LEU A 47 -4.57 -0.62 3.88
N THR A 48 -5.12 0.28 3.08
CA THR A 48 -6.10 1.28 3.53
C THR A 48 -7.42 0.63 3.93
N LEU A 49 -7.91 -0.36 3.17
CA LEU A 49 -9.11 -1.12 3.50
C LEU A 49 -8.98 -1.89 4.81
N ASN A 50 -7.83 -2.51 5.06
CA ASN A 50 -7.59 -3.21 6.34
C ASN A 50 -7.61 -2.27 7.53
N MET A 51 -7.09 -1.04 7.36
CA MET A 51 -7.21 -0.02 8.40
C MET A 51 -8.66 0.33 8.65
N LEU A 52 -9.43 0.65 7.59
CA LEU A 52 -10.87 0.92 7.71
C LEU A 52 -11.61 -0.21 8.41
N ALA A 53 -11.36 -1.47 8.05
CA ALA A 53 -11.97 -2.63 8.69
C ALA A 53 -11.68 -2.66 10.20
N LYS A 54 -10.42 -2.42 10.61
CA LYS A 54 -10.04 -2.37 12.02
C LYS A 54 -10.76 -1.25 12.78
N LEU A 55 -10.98 -0.10 12.13
CA LEU A 55 -11.75 1.00 12.70
C LEU A 55 -13.21 0.58 12.88
N PHE A 56 -13.81 -0.06 11.88
CA PHE A 56 -15.17 -0.61 11.98
C PHE A 56 -15.31 -1.66 13.08
N ASP A 57 -14.34 -2.57 13.23
CA ASP A 57 -14.33 -3.57 14.31
C ASP A 57 -14.24 -2.90 15.68
N THR A 58 -13.42 -1.86 15.79
CA THR A 58 -13.30 -1.06 17.02
C THR A 58 -14.64 -0.42 17.37
N VAL A 59 -15.29 0.23 16.41
CA VAL A 59 -16.63 0.83 16.59
C VAL A 59 -17.63 -0.25 17.00
N LYS A 60 -17.69 -1.38 16.28
CA LYS A 60 -18.60 -2.48 16.58
C LYS A 60 -18.41 -3.03 17.99
N SER A 61 -17.15 -3.14 18.46
CA SER A 61 -16.84 -3.60 19.81
C SER A 61 -17.38 -2.67 20.91
N MET A 62 -17.45 -1.36 20.64
CA MET A 62 -18.01 -0.38 21.58
C MET A 62 -19.54 -0.44 21.66
N PHE A 63 -20.20 -0.88 20.59
CA PHE A 63 -21.66 -1.03 20.54
C PHE A 63 -22.15 -2.43 20.98
N GLN A 64 -21.25 -3.41 21.11
CA GLN A 64 -21.55 -4.77 21.56
C GLN A 64 -21.28 -5.00 23.08
N TYR A 65 -21.00 -3.92 23.82
CA TYR A 65 -20.98 -3.87 25.28
C TYR A 65 -22.12 -3.00 25.83
#